data_AF-A0A0F9EHA7-F1
#
_entry.id   AF-A0A0F9EHA7-F1
#
_cell.length_a   1.000
_cell.length_b   1.000
_cell.length_c   1.000
_cell.angle_alpha   90.00
_cell.angle_beta   90.00
_cell.angle_gamma   90.00
#
_symmetry.space_group_name_H-M   'P 1'
#
loop_
_entity.id
_entity.type
_entity.pdbx_description
1 polymer ?
#
loop_
_entity_poly.entity_id
_entity_poly.type
_entity_poly.pdbx_seq_one_letter_code
_entity_poly.pdbx_strand_id
1 'polypeptide(L)'
;MLIEPNNINNLEFSTMNNINERTMFINMELEKGDITKLEVDAIVNAAHDHLTGGGGVDGAIHKAAGQKLLGECLNLYGCPEGEARITGAYNMLCKYIIHTVGPVWTYNSLKETYKEILGKCYLI
;
A
#
# COMPACT_ATOMS: atom_id res chain seq x y z
N MET A 1 -12.93 22.64 -14.58
CA MET A 1 -11.59 23.22 -14.73
C MET A 1 -10.64 22.07 -15.03
N LEU A 2 -10.33 21.89 -16.32
CA LEU A 2 -9.39 20.87 -16.78
C LEU A 2 -7.99 21.45 -16.61
N ILE A 3 -7.10 20.75 -15.92
CA ILE A 3 -5.66 21.07 -15.89
C ILE A 3 -5.01 20.09 -16.86
N GLU A 4 -4.36 20.61 -17.89
CA GLU A 4 -3.57 19.80 -18.83
C GLU A 4 -2.22 19.40 -18.19
N PRO A 5 -1.70 18.18 -18.47
CA PRO A 5 -0.42 17.73 -17.96
C PRO A 5 0.69 18.16 -18.91
N ASN A 6 1.46 19.19 -18.57
CA ASN A 6 2.69 19.52 -19.29
C ASN A 6 3.83 19.89 -18.32
N ASN A 7 4.93 19.13 -18.46
CA ASN A 7 6.31 19.45 -18.06
C ASN A 7 6.70 19.49 -16.58
N ILE A 8 6.92 18.31 -15.99
CA ILE A 8 7.79 18.16 -14.79
C ILE A 8 9.26 17.85 -15.17
N ASN A 9 9.56 17.51 -16.42
CA ASN A 9 10.87 16.97 -16.80
C ASN A 9 12.00 18.00 -17.03
N ASN A 10 11.80 19.31 -16.79
CA ASN A 10 12.79 20.34 -17.14
C ASN A 10 13.21 21.29 -16.00
N LEU A 11 13.13 20.88 -14.73
CA LEU A 11 13.91 21.56 -13.69
C LEU A 11 15.36 21.04 -13.72
N GLU A 12 16.19 21.74 -14.49
CA GLU A 12 17.64 21.49 -14.60
C GLU A 12 18.32 21.48 -13.22
N PHE A 13 18.94 20.35 -12.91
CA PHE A 13 19.91 20.13 -11.84
C PHE A 13 21.20 20.93 -12.13
N SER A 14 21.27 22.21 -11.75
CA SER A 14 22.51 23.00 -11.90
C SER A 14 23.01 23.70 -10.63
N THR A 15 22.38 23.51 -9.46
CA THR A 15 22.77 24.27 -8.24
C THR A 15 23.04 23.45 -6.97
N MET A 16 23.36 22.16 -7.05
CA MET A 16 23.62 21.34 -5.84
C MET A 16 25.00 20.68 -5.84
N ASN A 17 26.05 21.50 -5.87
CA ASN A 17 27.44 21.06 -5.70
C ASN A 17 27.92 21.09 -4.23
N ASN A 18 27.04 21.14 -3.23
CA ASN A 18 27.48 21.17 -1.83
C ASN A 18 26.41 20.71 -0.82
N ILE A 19 25.98 19.45 -0.88
CA ILE A 19 25.13 18.89 0.17
C ILE A 19 25.67 17.51 0.58
N ASN A 20 26.29 17.45 1.76
CA ASN A 20 26.65 16.21 2.47
C ASN A 20 25.43 15.55 3.15
N GLU A 21 24.22 15.84 2.69
CA GLU A 21 22.98 15.23 3.14
C GLU A 21 22.46 14.40 1.98
N ARG A 22 22.29 13.09 2.18
CA ARG A 22 21.61 12.21 1.22
C ARG A 22 20.14 12.62 1.17
N THR A 23 19.80 13.60 0.35
CA THR A 23 18.41 13.92 0.05
C THR A 23 17.81 12.73 -0.70
N MET A 24 16.86 12.04 -0.06
CA MET A 24 16.08 11.00 -0.72
C MET A 24 14.98 11.68 -1.55
N PHE A 25 15.05 11.52 -2.86
CA PHE A 25 13.98 11.96 -3.76
C PHE A 25 12.86 10.92 -3.71
N ILE A 26 11.65 11.35 -3.35
CA ILE A 26 10.45 10.53 -3.38
C ILE A 26 9.65 10.92 -4.62
N ASN A 27 9.46 9.98 -5.54
CA ASN A 27 8.57 10.15 -6.68
C ASN A 27 7.16 9.73 -6.29
N MET A 28 6.18 10.58 -6.58
CA MET A 28 4.76 10.30 -6.33
C MET A 28 3.99 10.40 -7.64
N GLU A 29 3.17 9.39 -7.89
CA GLU A 29 2.32 9.29 -9.07
C GLU A 29 0.88 9.01 -8.64
N LEU A 30 -0.09 9.52 -9.41
CA LEU A 30 -1.51 9.25 -9.21
C LEU A 30 -2.06 8.58 -10.46
N GLU A 31 -2.48 7.34 -10.31
CA GLU A 31 -3.09 6.56 -11.39
C GLU A 31 -4.49 6.09 -11.00
N LYS A 32 -5.44 6.19 -11.93
CA LYS A 32 -6.74 5.52 -11.82
C LYS A 32 -6.67 4.19 -12.55
N GLY A 33 -6.64 3.10 -11.81
CA GLY A 33 -6.50 1.76 -12.39
C GLY A 33 -6.88 0.63 -11.44
N ASP A 34 -6.52 -0.59 -11.84
CA ASP A 34 -6.63 -1.82 -11.05
C ASP A 34 -5.25 -2.14 -10.45
N ILE A 35 -5.11 -2.03 -9.14
CA ILE A 35 -3.84 -2.27 -8.43
C ILE A 35 -3.25 -3.66 -8.71
N THR A 36 -4.09 -4.64 -9.09
CA THR A 36 -3.64 -6.00 -9.39
C THR A 36 -2.87 -6.11 -10.71
N LYS A 37 -2.84 -5.04 -11.51
CA LYS A 37 -2.17 -4.97 -12.82
C LYS A 37 -0.86 -4.20 -12.79
N LEU A 38 -0.49 -3.60 -11.67
CA LEU A 38 0.73 -2.81 -11.56
C LEU A 38 1.99 -3.69 -11.58
N GLU A 39 2.96 -3.32 -12.41
CA GLU A 39 4.28 -3.93 -12.46
C GLU A 39 5.25 -3.14 -11.57
N VAL A 40 5.14 -3.39 -10.27
CA VAL A 40 5.93 -2.74 -9.20
C VAL A 40 6.51 -3.79 -8.26
N ASP A 41 7.45 -3.43 -7.40
CA ASP A 41 8.03 -4.40 -6.48
C ASP A 41 7.02 -4.93 -5.46
N ALA A 42 6.16 -4.07 -4.92
CA ALA A 42 5.13 -4.43 -3.97
C ALA A 42 3.86 -3.60 -4.17
N ILE A 43 2.72 -4.20 -3.85
CA ILE A 43 1.45 -3.49 -3.68
C ILE A 43 1.00 -3.56 -2.22
N VAL A 44 0.13 -2.64 -1.81
CA VAL A 44 -0.46 -2.64 -0.46
C VAL A 44 -1.92 -3.11 -0.56
N ASN A 45 -2.27 -4.10 0.25
CA ASN A 45 -3.64 -4.56 0.44
C ASN A 45 -4.25 -3.91 1.68
N ALA A 46 -5.44 -3.33 1.52
CA ALA A 46 -6.29 -2.91 2.64
C ALA A 46 -7.05 -4.14 3.17
N ALA A 47 -6.38 -4.88 4.06
CA ALA A 47 -6.86 -6.14 4.59
C ALA A 47 -7.71 -5.97 5.84
N HIS A 48 -8.29 -7.07 6.29
CA HIS A 48 -8.85 -7.20 7.64
C HIS A 48 -7.97 -8.10 8.50
N ASP A 49 -8.20 -8.06 9.81
CA ASP A 49 -7.44 -8.71 10.88
C ASP A 49 -7.13 -10.21 10.68
N HIS A 50 -8.01 -10.98 10.05
CA HIS A 50 -7.80 -12.41 9.84
C HIS A 50 -6.97 -12.74 8.58
N LEU A 51 -6.69 -11.76 7.71
CA LEU A 51 -5.94 -11.93 6.45
C LEU A 51 -6.49 -13.00 5.49
N THR A 52 -7.79 -13.30 5.55
CA THR A 52 -8.40 -14.38 4.77
C THR A 52 -8.98 -13.94 3.43
N GLY A 53 -8.79 -12.68 3.05
CA GLY A 53 -9.45 -12.05 1.91
C GLY A 53 -10.88 -11.61 2.24
N GLY A 54 -11.51 -10.91 1.31
CA GLY A 54 -12.85 -10.36 1.53
C GLY A 54 -13.46 -9.75 0.28
N GLY A 55 -14.08 -8.59 0.43
CA GLY A 55 -14.61 -7.80 -0.68
C GLY A 55 -13.62 -6.75 -1.20
N GLY A 56 -14.08 -5.87 -2.10
CA GLY A 56 -13.31 -4.71 -2.55
C GLY A 56 -11.94 -5.06 -3.12
N VAL A 57 -10.93 -4.25 -2.78
CA VAL A 57 -9.55 -4.44 -3.24
C VAL A 57 -8.92 -5.73 -2.69
N ASP A 58 -9.24 -6.11 -1.47
CA ASP A 58 -8.74 -7.34 -0.82
C ASP A 58 -9.21 -8.59 -1.59
N GLY A 59 -10.49 -8.66 -1.91
CA GLY A 59 -11.04 -9.72 -2.76
C GLY A 59 -10.44 -9.75 -4.16
N ALA A 60 -10.19 -8.57 -4.76
CA ALA A 60 -9.55 -8.48 -6.08
C ALA A 60 -8.11 -9.01 -6.05
N ILE A 61 -7.34 -8.65 -5.01
CA ILE A 61 -5.97 -9.12 -4.79
C ILE A 61 -5.95 -10.63 -4.56
N HIS A 62 -6.79 -11.17 -3.67
CA HIS A 62 -6.86 -12.62 -3.44
C HIS A 62 -7.24 -13.41 -4.70
N LYS A 63 -8.18 -12.88 -5.49
CA LYS A 63 -8.55 -13.47 -6.78
C LYS A 63 -7.39 -13.45 -7.79
N ALA A 64 -6.63 -12.36 -7.84
CA ALA A 64 -5.51 -12.19 -8.77
C ALA A 64 -4.29 -13.04 -8.37
N ALA A 65 -3.90 -13.03 -7.09
CA ALA A 65 -2.77 -13.80 -6.56
C ALA A 65 -3.03 -15.31 -6.56
N GLY A 66 -4.29 -15.72 -6.38
CA GLY A 66 -4.71 -17.13 -6.35
C GLY A 66 -4.54 -17.79 -4.99
N GLN A 67 -4.91 -19.07 -4.90
CA GLN A 67 -5.10 -19.78 -3.62
C GLN A 67 -3.84 -19.92 -2.76
N LYS A 68 -2.64 -19.82 -3.36
CA LYS A 68 -1.40 -19.86 -2.59
C LYS A 68 -1.26 -18.67 -1.63
N LEU A 69 -1.82 -17.51 -1.98
CA LEU A 69 -1.85 -16.35 -1.09
C LEU A 69 -2.61 -16.65 0.19
N LEU A 70 -3.80 -17.23 0.09
CA LEU A 70 -4.58 -17.61 1.27
C LEU A 70 -3.80 -18.60 2.15
N GLY A 71 -3.12 -19.58 1.53
CA GLY A 71 -2.28 -20.53 2.25
C GLY A 71 -1.15 -19.88 3.05
N GLU A 72 -0.48 -18.87 2.50
CA GLU A 72 0.55 -18.11 3.22
C GLU A 72 -0.05 -17.20 4.30
N CYS A 73 -1.14 -16.49 4.00
CA CYS A 73 -1.81 -15.64 4.98
C CYS A 73 -2.25 -16.39 6.24
N LEU A 74 -2.73 -17.63 6.10
CA LEU A 74 -3.09 -18.48 7.24
C LEU A 74 -1.89 -18.80 8.15
N ASN A 75 -0.67 -18.83 7.61
CA ASN A 75 0.55 -19.05 8.40
C ASN A 75 1.05 -17.78 9.11
N LEU A 76 0.47 -16.61 8.81
CA LEU A 76 0.81 -15.34 9.46
C LEU A 76 0.03 -15.11 10.76
N TYR A 77 -1.01 -15.92 11.04
CA TYR A 77 -1.87 -15.83 12.24
C TYR A 77 -2.54 -14.45 12.42
N GLY A 78 -2.91 -13.80 11.32
CA GLY A 78 -3.61 -12.52 11.30
C GLY A 78 -2.70 -11.29 11.42
N CYS A 79 -3.31 -10.12 11.51
CA CYS A 79 -2.63 -8.83 11.60
C CYS A 79 -3.46 -7.85 12.46
N PRO A 80 -2.92 -7.35 13.59
CA PRO A 80 -3.58 -6.30 14.37
C PRO A 80 -3.79 -4.99 13.58
N GLU A 81 -4.76 -4.18 13.99
CA GLU A 81 -4.96 -2.85 13.41
C GLU A 81 -3.70 -1.98 13.57
N GLY A 82 -3.34 -1.25 12.52
CA GLY A 82 -2.14 -0.40 12.46
C GLY A 82 -0.85 -1.17 12.21
N GLU A 83 -0.89 -2.49 12.07
CA GLU A 83 0.26 -3.30 11.68
C GLU A 83 0.15 -3.77 10.22
N ALA A 84 1.26 -4.32 9.71
CA ALA A 84 1.33 -4.93 8.41
C ALA A 84 2.03 -6.32 8.45
N ARG A 85 1.76 -7.15 7.44
CA ARG A 85 2.44 -8.40 7.13
C ARG A 85 2.79 -8.46 5.65
N ILE A 86 3.83 -9.20 5.29
CA ILE A 86 4.27 -9.36 3.90
C ILE A 86 4.11 -10.80 3.43
N THR A 87 3.71 -10.98 2.18
CA THR A 87 3.63 -12.28 1.50
C THR A 87 4.25 -12.22 0.11
N GLY A 88 4.41 -13.37 -0.54
CA GLY A 88 4.57 -13.41 -1.99
C GLY A 88 3.29 -12.95 -2.72
N ALA A 89 3.45 -12.42 -3.94
CA ALA A 89 2.31 -11.98 -4.78
C ALA A 89 1.82 -13.04 -5.78
N TYR A 90 2.50 -14.18 -5.86
CA TYR A 90 2.09 -15.37 -6.60
C TYR A 90 1.84 -15.14 -8.10
N ASN A 91 0.57 -15.16 -8.53
CA ASN A 91 0.21 -15.05 -9.94
C ASN A 91 0.21 -13.59 -10.45
N MET A 92 0.51 -12.62 -9.59
CA MET A 92 0.53 -11.20 -9.92
C MET A 92 1.88 -10.76 -10.51
N LEU A 93 1.90 -9.59 -11.17
CA LEU A 93 3.12 -9.03 -11.77
C LEU A 93 4.09 -8.48 -10.71
N CYS A 94 3.57 -7.97 -9.59
CA CYS A 94 4.41 -7.54 -8.48
C CYS A 94 5.07 -8.73 -7.76
N LYS A 95 6.07 -8.46 -6.94
CA LYS A 95 6.79 -9.52 -6.20
C LYS A 95 6.15 -9.80 -4.85
N TYR A 96 5.71 -8.75 -4.16
CA TYR A 96 5.18 -8.83 -2.79
C TYR A 96 3.84 -8.14 -2.63
N ILE A 97 3.11 -8.58 -1.62
CA ILE A 97 1.91 -7.91 -1.13
C ILE A 97 2.15 -7.55 0.33
N ILE A 98 1.97 -6.27 0.67
CA ILE A 98 1.98 -5.78 2.05
C ILE A 98 0.53 -5.67 2.50
N HIS A 99 0.11 -6.53 3.41
CA HIS A 99 -1.22 -6.54 3.99
C HIS A 99 -1.22 -5.67 5.23
N THR A 100 -1.95 -4.55 5.23
CA THR A 100 -2.08 -3.69 6.41
C THR A 100 -3.55 -3.60 6.82
N VAL A 101 -3.80 -3.50 8.13
CA VAL A 101 -5.15 -3.47 8.68
C VAL A 101 -5.46 -2.08 9.22
N GLY A 102 -6.31 -1.35 8.50
CA GLY A 102 -6.80 -0.05 8.95
C GLY A 102 -7.82 -0.19 10.10
N PRO A 103 -8.09 0.90 10.85
CA PRO A 103 -9.07 0.85 11.93
C PRO A 103 -10.50 0.72 11.41
N VAL A 104 -11.34 -0.03 12.13
CA VAL A 104 -12.79 -0.02 11.88
C VAL A 104 -13.43 1.21 12.52
N TRP A 105 -13.90 2.14 11.69
CA TRP A 105 -14.56 3.35 12.16
C TRP A 105 -15.96 3.03 12.73
N THR A 106 -16.22 3.48 13.96
CA THR A 106 -17.53 3.41 14.61
C THR A 106 -17.92 4.78 15.15
N TYR A 107 -19.22 5.04 15.27
CA TYR A 107 -19.72 6.36 15.69
C TYR A 107 -19.38 6.72 17.15
N ASN A 108 -19.11 5.72 18.00
CA ASN A 108 -19.00 5.89 19.47
C ASN A 108 -17.58 5.80 20.04
N SER A 109 -16.57 5.70 19.19
CA SER A 109 -15.16 5.57 19.57
C SER A 109 -14.42 6.90 19.50
N LEU A 110 -13.45 7.07 20.39
CA LEU A 110 -12.65 8.28 20.50
C LEU A 110 -11.91 8.54 19.19
N LYS A 111 -12.13 9.72 18.58
CA LYS A 111 -11.63 10.06 17.24
C LYS A 111 -10.10 10.09 17.11
N GLU A 112 -9.38 10.27 18.22
CA GLU A 112 -7.91 10.40 18.23
C GLU A 112 -7.20 9.08 17.91
N THR A 113 -7.74 7.93 18.34
CA THR A 113 -7.10 6.63 18.10
C THR A 113 -7.12 6.21 16.64
N TYR A 114 -8.15 6.60 15.87
CA TYR A 114 -8.26 6.21 14.46
C TYR A 114 -7.23 6.84 13.56
N LYS A 115 -6.96 8.14 13.76
CA LYS A 115 -5.93 8.82 12.99
C LYS A 115 -4.56 8.22 13.27
N GLU A 116 -4.28 7.88 14.52
CA GLU A 116 -3.03 7.26 14.93
C GLU A 116 -2.87 5.85 14.36
N ILE A 117 -3.89 5.00 14.47
CA ILE A 117 -3.87 3.63 13.91
C ILE A 117 -3.73 3.67 12.40
N LEU A 118 -4.50 4.53 11.72
CA LEU A 118 -4.37 4.70 10.28
C LEU A 118 -2.97 5.19 9.89
N GLY A 119 -2.42 6.15 10.64
CA GLY A 119 -1.05 6.63 10.43
C GLY A 119 0.00 5.51 10.50
N LYS A 120 -0.15 4.58 11.46
CA LYS A 120 0.76 3.41 11.57
C LYS A 120 0.72 2.48 10.36
N CYS A 121 -0.41 2.39 9.65
CA CYS A 121 -0.52 1.59 8.41
C CYS A 121 0.40 2.10 7.28
N TYR A 122 0.83 3.37 7.33
CA TYR A 122 1.67 3.99 6.29
C TYR A 122 3.11 4.23 6.73
N LEU A 123 3.41 4.15 8.03
CA LEU A 123 4.74 4.38 8.62
C LEU A 123 5.54 3.09 8.81
N ILE A 124 5.29 2.11 7.93
CA ILE A 124 5.87 0.75 7.95
C ILE A 124 7.40 0.79 7.80
#